data_AF-A0A349DHP4-F1
#
_entry.id   AF-A0A349DHP4-F1
#
_cell.length_a   1.000
_cell.length_b   1.000
_cell.length_c   1.000
_cell.angle_alpha   90.00
_cell.angle_beta   90.00
_cell.angle_gamma   90.00
#
_symmetry.space_group_name_H-M   'P 1'
#
loop_
_entity.id
_entity.type
_entity.pdbx_description
1 polymer ?
#
loop_
_entity_poly.entity_id
_entity_poly.type
_entity_poly.pdbx_seq_one_letter_code
_entity_poly.pdbx_strand_id
1 'polypeptide(L)'
;MKYIFKLARVQVIVLGLFVLMKVTRPSILNHDTPEFLRVFWLSFPNFCEAIVGTLTLTMLGLLLNMRVLSTTQKIKVDIIYLLATFLAGVYVISQEFKIHNLGGNNVFDPYDVLFSIIGLLVAYGIVKAIHHQNIYET
;
A
#
# COMPACT_ATOMS: atom_id res chain seq x y z
N MET A 1 -5.51 13.82 -14.28
CA MET A 1 -4.83 14.59 -13.20
C MET A 1 -5.63 14.60 -11.90
N LYS A 2 -6.91 15.03 -11.89
CA LYS A 2 -7.79 15.02 -10.69
C LYS A 2 -7.78 13.68 -9.94
N TYR A 3 -7.87 12.56 -10.68
CA TYR A 3 -7.79 11.21 -10.11
C TYR A 3 -6.49 10.92 -9.35
N ILE A 4 -5.34 11.25 -9.95
CA ILE A 4 -4.01 11.05 -9.33
C ILE A 4 -3.89 11.87 -8.03
N PHE A 5 -4.41 13.09 -8.02
CA PHE A 5 -4.43 13.90 -6.78
C PHE A 5 -5.29 13.30 -5.68
N LYS A 6 -6.43 12.65 -6.01
CA LYS A 6 -7.24 11.92 -5.02
C LYS A 6 -6.45 10.75 -4.42
N LEU A 7 -5.77 9.96 -5.24
CA LEU A 7 -4.90 8.86 -4.77
C LEU A 7 -3.77 9.38 -3.87
N ALA A 8 -3.10 10.47 -4.28
CA ALA A 8 -2.03 11.07 -3.50
C ALA A 8 -2.50 11.55 -2.11
N ARG A 9 -3.70 12.13 -2.01
CA ARG A 9 -4.28 12.54 -0.71
C ARG A 9 -4.48 11.35 0.22
N VAL A 10 -5.01 10.24 -0.29
CA VAL A 10 -5.17 9.01 0.50
C VAL A 10 -3.80 8.48 0.93
N GLN A 11 -2.81 8.46 0.02
CA GLN A 11 -1.46 8.03 0.34
C GLN A 11 -0.82 8.86 1.47
N VAL A 12 -1.01 10.19 1.46
CA VAL A 12 -0.48 11.06 2.53
C VAL A 12 -1.09 10.71 3.89
N ILE A 13 -2.40 10.44 3.95
CA ILE A 13 -3.07 10.02 5.19
C ILE A 13 -2.50 8.69 5.68
N VAL A 14 -2.35 7.71 4.79
CA VAL A 14 -1.81 6.38 5.13
C VAL A 14 -0.35 6.47 5.59
N LEU A 15 0.46 7.32 4.96
CA LEU A 15 1.84 7.59 5.40
C LEU A 15 1.88 8.23 6.79
N GLY A 16 0.97 9.14 7.10
CA GLY A 16 0.84 9.71 8.44
C GLY A 16 0.56 8.62 9.49
N LEU A 17 -0.36 7.70 9.19
CA LEU A 17 -0.65 6.56 10.06
C LEU A 17 0.55 5.62 10.20
N PHE A 18 1.24 5.31 9.10
CA PHE A 18 2.45 4.48 9.11
C PHE A 18 3.52 5.06 10.04
N VAL A 19 3.84 6.35 9.89
CA VAL A 19 4.86 7.02 10.71
C VAL A 19 4.43 7.02 12.17
N LEU A 20 3.17 7.35 12.48
CA LEU A 20 2.64 7.34 13.84
C LEU A 20 2.82 5.97 14.51
N MET A 21 2.48 4.89 13.82
CA MET A 21 2.61 3.53 14.34
C MET A 21 4.09 3.14 14.52
N LYS A 22 4.96 3.48 13.55
CA LYS A 22 6.39 3.18 13.63
C LYS A 22 7.08 3.92 14.79
N VAL A 23 6.71 5.18 15.04
CA VAL A 23 7.25 5.98 16.14
C VAL A 23 6.77 5.50 17.51
N THR A 24 5.51 5.06 17.61
CA THR A 24 4.92 4.58 18.88
C THR A 24 5.28 3.13 19.22
N ARG A 25 5.88 2.39 18.28
CA ARG A 25 6.29 0.99 18.44
C ARG A 25 7.09 0.71 19.73
N PRO A 26 8.13 1.48 20.11
CA PRO A 26 8.90 1.19 21.32
C PRO A 26 8.06 1.30 22.59
N SER A 27 7.14 2.27 22.63
CA SER A 27 6.27 2.49 23.78
C SER A 27 5.36 1.28 24.05
N ILE A 28 4.88 0.61 23.00
CA ILE A 28 4.00 -0.57 23.15
C ILE A 28 4.75 -1.83 23.56
N LEU A 29 5.99 -1.98 23.10
CA LEU A 29 6.83 -3.13 23.47
C LEU A 29 7.27 -3.08 24.95
N ASN A 30 7.36 -1.89 25.54
CA ASN A 30 7.87 -1.69 26.90
C ASN A 30 6.80 -1.74 28.01
N HIS A 31 5.53 -1.89 27.66
CA HIS A 31 4.42 -2.01 28.61
C HIS A 31 3.76 -3.38 28.50
N ASP A 32 3.08 -3.81 29.58
CA ASP A 32 2.20 -5.00 29.59
C ASP A 32 0.92 -4.75 28.79
N THR A 33 1.11 -4.52 27.49
CA THR A 33 0.05 -4.38 26.51
C THR A 33 -0.56 -5.74 26.20
N PRO A 34 -1.91 -5.85 26.11
CA PRO A 34 -2.59 -7.05 25.65
C PRO A 34 -2.01 -7.55 24.32
N GLU A 35 -1.85 -8.86 24.19
CA GLU A 35 -1.21 -9.50 23.03
C GLU A 35 -1.86 -9.09 21.70
N PHE A 36 -3.19 -9.04 21.64
CA PHE A 36 -3.92 -8.57 20.45
C PHE A 36 -3.54 -7.14 20.03
N LEU A 37 -3.42 -6.22 20.99
CA LEU A 37 -3.03 -4.83 20.70
C LEU A 37 -1.58 -4.77 20.23
N ARG A 38 -0.70 -5.60 20.81
CA ARG A 38 0.70 -5.71 20.40
C ARG A 38 0.83 -6.22 18.97
N VAL A 39 0.15 -7.30 18.63
CA VAL A 39 0.12 -7.86 17.26
C VAL A 39 -0.39 -6.82 16.28
N PHE A 40 -1.54 -6.19 16.55
CA PHE A 40 -2.08 -5.15 15.69
C PHE A 40 -1.08 -4.02 15.45
N TRP A 41 -0.47 -3.48 16.52
CA TRP A 41 0.43 -2.34 16.38
C TRP A 41 1.73 -2.66 15.68
N LEU A 42 2.24 -3.88 15.84
CA LEU A 42 3.47 -4.34 15.18
C LEU A 42 3.26 -4.64 13.70
N SER A 43 2.11 -5.20 13.33
CA SER A 43 1.81 -5.60 11.95
C SER A 43 1.13 -4.51 11.11
N PHE A 44 0.51 -3.50 11.74
CA PHE A 44 -0.13 -2.39 11.03
C PHE A 44 0.79 -1.60 10.08
N PRO A 45 2.08 -1.36 10.39
CA PRO A 45 3.01 -0.77 9.44
C PRO A 45 3.07 -1.53 8.10
N ASN A 46 3.04 -2.86 8.10
CA ASN A 46 3.06 -3.67 6.88
C ASN A 46 1.77 -3.53 6.06
N PHE A 47 0.62 -3.43 6.73
CA PHE A 47 -0.65 -3.06 6.09
C PHE A 47 -0.55 -1.70 5.37
N CYS A 48 0.02 -0.69 6.03
CA CYS A 48 0.23 0.62 5.41
C CYS A 48 1.23 0.56 4.25
N GLU A 49 2.33 -0.17 4.37
CA GLU A 49 3.31 -0.35 3.28
C GLU A 49 2.67 -0.95 2.04
N ALA A 50 1.83 -1.97 2.19
CA ALA A 50 1.08 -2.56 1.09
C ALA A 50 0.18 -1.54 0.37
N ILE A 51 -0.52 -0.69 1.14
CA ILE A 51 -1.36 0.37 0.57
C ILE A 51 -0.52 1.42 -0.15
N VAL A 52 0.52 1.93 0.50
CA VAL A 52 1.40 2.97 -0.07
C VAL A 52 2.08 2.46 -1.34
N GLY A 53 2.58 1.22 -1.34
CA GLY A 53 3.18 0.59 -2.53
C GLY A 53 2.20 0.51 -3.69
N THR A 54 0.99 0.01 -3.43
CA THR A 54 -0.06 -0.11 -4.46
C THR A 54 -0.48 1.25 -5.02
N LEU A 55 -0.71 2.25 -4.17
CA LEU A 55 -1.09 3.60 -4.59
C LEU A 55 0.03 4.27 -5.38
N THR A 56 1.27 4.15 -4.94
CA THR A 56 2.44 4.71 -5.61
C THR A 56 2.61 4.12 -7.01
N LEU A 57 2.62 2.78 -7.12
CA LEU A 57 2.74 2.09 -8.41
C LEU A 57 1.56 2.38 -9.33
N THR A 58 0.35 2.52 -8.77
CA THR A 58 -0.82 2.92 -9.55
C THR A 58 -0.65 4.32 -10.13
N MET A 59 -0.24 5.30 -9.32
CA MET A 59 -0.01 6.66 -9.79
C MET A 59 1.10 6.72 -10.85
N LEU A 60 2.21 5.99 -10.64
CA LEU A 60 3.30 5.89 -11.62
C LEU A 60 2.82 5.25 -12.93
N GLY A 61 2.10 4.13 -12.85
CA GLY A 61 1.56 3.44 -14.02
C GLY A 61 0.58 4.31 -14.81
N LEU A 62 -0.27 5.07 -14.12
CA LEU A 62 -1.18 6.03 -14.76
C LEU A 62 -0.42 7.19 -15.42
N LEU A 63 0.59 7.75 -14.74
CA LEU A 63 1.41 8.81 -15.30
C LEU A 63 2.16 8.34 -16.56
N LEU A 64 2.73 7.13 -16.51
CA LEU A 64 3.39 6.50 -17.66
C LEU A 64 2.39 6.31 -18.82
N ASN A 65 1.21 5.78 -18.54
CA ASN A 65 0.17 5.53 -19.54
C ASN A 65 -0.41 6.82 -20.15
N MET A 66 -0.40 7.93 -19.40
CA MET A 66 -0.88 9.23 -19.87
C MET A 66 0.18 10.02 -20.64
N ARG A 67 1.44 9.99 -20.20
CA ARG A 67 2.49 10.91 -20.68
C ARG A 67 3.50 10.29 -21.62
N VAL A 68 3.72 8.98 -21.52
CA VAL A 68 4.80 8.29 -22.24
C VAL A 68 4.26 7.38 -23.32
N LEU A 69 3.19 6.63 -23.03
CA LEU A 69 2.63 5.71 -24.01
C LEU A 69 1.84 6.43 -25.10
N SER A 70 2.10 6.04 -26.35
CA SER A 70 1.34 6.52 -27.51
C SER A 70 -0.11 6.02 -27.47
N THR A 71 -1.00 6.66 -28.23
CA THR A 71 -2.43 6.33 -28.25
C THR A 71 -2.72 4.85 -28.57
N THR A 72 -1.89 4.22 -29.40
CA THR A 72 -2.02 2.80 -29.78
C THR A 72 -1.47 1.83 -28.74
N GLN A 73 -0.66 2.32 -27.78
CA GLN A 73 -0.01 1.52 -26.74
C GLN A 73 -0.67 1.70 -25.36
N LYS A 74 -1.78 2.46 -25.28
CA LYS A 74 -2.45 2.70 -24.00
C LYS A 74 -2.92 1.39 -23.37
N ILE A 75 -2.49 1.20 -22.12
CA ILE A 75 -2.87 0.06 -21.30
C ILE A 75 -4.22 0.36 -20.65
N LYS A 76 -5.08 -0.66 -20.57
CA LYS A 76 -6.34 -0.55 -19.83
C LYS A 76 -6.07 -0.23 -18.37
N VAL A 77 -6.84 0.69 -17.83
CA VAL A 77 -6.66 1.21 -16.47
C VAL A 77 -6.77 0.09 -15.42
N ASP A 78 -7.70 -0.84 -15.59
CA ASP A 78 -7.83 -2.01 -14.69
C ASP A 78 -6.57 -2.90 -14.68
N ILE A 79 -5.89 -3.04 -15.82
CA ILE A 79 -4.62 -3.81 -15.89
C ILE A 79 -3.54 -3.10 -15.09
N ILE A 80 -3.47 -1.76 -15.16
CA ILE A 80 -2.52 -0.98 -14.35
C ILE A 80 -2.76 -1.23 -12.86
N TYR A 81 -4.01 -1.28 -12.42
CA TYR A 81 -4.36 -1.52 -11.01
C TYR A 81 -3.98 -2.92 -10.55
N LEU A 82 -4.26 -3.93 -11.38
CA LEU A 82 -3.87 -5.31 -11.10
C LEU A 82 -2.34 -5.46 -11.04
N LEU A 83 -1.61 -4.90 -12.00
CA LEU A 83 -0.14 -4.94 -12.02
C LEU A 83 0.45 -4.19 -10.81
N ALA A 84 -0.06 -3.01 -10.48
CA ALA A 84 0.39 -2.24 -9.32
C ALA A 84 0.20 -3.01 -8.02
N THR A 85 -0.98 -3.62 -7.82
CA THR A 85 -1.29 -4.43 -6.64
C THR A 85 -0.41 -5.68 -6.58
N PHE A 86 -0.23 -6.36 -7.72
CA PHE A 86 0.61 -7.54 -7.81
C PHE A 86 2.07 -7.23 -7.47
N LEU A 87 2.66 -6.20 -8.08
CA LEU A 87 4.03 -5.80 -7.83
C LEU A 87 4.25 -5.31 -6.39
N ALA A 88 3.30 -4.54 -5.84
CA ALA A 88 3.32 -4.17 -4.43
C ALA A 88 3.28 -5.41 -3.53
N GLY A 89 2.46 -6.40 -3.88
CA GLY A 89 2.36 -7.67 -3.18
C GLY A 89 3.66 -8.46 -3.20
N VAL A 90 4.29 -8.60 -4.37
CA VAL A 90 5.63 -9.20 -4.50
C VAL A 90 6.62 -8.49 -3.58
N TYR A 91 6.63 -7.15 -3.57
CA TYR A 91 7.52 -6.37 -2.73
C TYR A 91 7.31 -6.63 -1.24
N VAL A 92 6.09 -6.45 -0.71
CA VAL A 92 5.85 -6.58 0.75
C VAL A 92 5.96 -8.02 1.22
N ILE A 93 5.47 -9.00 0.45
CA ILE A 93 5.54 -10.41 0.86
C ILE A 93 6.99 -10.90 0.84
N SER A 94 7.76 -10.55 -0.20
CA SER A 94 9.18 -10.93 -0.25
C SER A 94 10.03 -10.26 0.84
N GLN A 95 9.61 -9.08 1.32
CA GLN A 95 10.22 -8.43 2.47
C GLN A 95 10.01 -9.24 3.74
N GLU A 96 8.79 -9.70 3.99
CA GLU A 96 8.48 -10.51 5.19
C GLU A 96 9.22 -11.85 5.18
N PHE A 97 9.33 -12.50 4.02
CA PHE A 97 10.12 -13.73 3.85
C PHE A 97 11.64 -13.51 3.84
N LYS A 98 12.13 -12.30 4.13
CA LYS A 98 13.56 -11.99 4.22
C LYS A 98 14.34 -12.19 2.92
N ILE A 99 13.65 -12.22 1.80
CA ILE A 99 14.29 -12.24 0.47
C ILE A 99 15.00 -10.90 0.22
N HIS A 100 14.46 -9.81 0.78
CA HIS A 100 15.13 -8.51 0.90
C HIS A 100 14.78 -7.83 2.22
N ASN A 101 15.52 -6.78 2.59
CA ASN A 101 15.36 -6.05 3.86
C ASN A 101 15.24 -4.53 3.64
N LEU A 102 14.59 -4.10 2.55
CA LEU A 102 14.51 -2.69 2.19
C LEU A 102 13.68 -1.85 3.18
N GLY A 103 12.71 -2.47 3.89
CA GLY A 103 11.93 -1.86 4.98
C GLY A 103 12.63 -1.82 6.35
N GLY A 104 13.82 -2.43 6.45
CA GLY A 104 14.61 -2.54 7.69
C GLY A 104 14.77 -3.98 8.18
N ASN A 105 15.18 -4.13 9.44
CA ASN A 105 15.44 -5.44 10.03
C ASN A 105 14.14 -6.05 10.62
N ASN A 106 13.22 -6.46 9.75
CA ASN A 106 12.02 -7.20 10.19
C ASN A 106 12.40 -8.52 10.88
N VAL A 107 11.50 -9.11 11.63
CA VAL A 107 11.60 -10.51 12.04
C VAL A 107 10.38 -11.16 11.41
N PHE A 108 10.55 -12.35 10.83
CA PHE A 108 9.42 -13.02 10.20
C PHE A 108 8.29 -13.22 11.21
N ASP A 109 7.13 -12.65 10.91
CA ASP A 109 5.89 -12.80 11.69
C ASP A 109 4.73 -13.13 10.72
N PRO A 110 4.01 -14.25 10.90
CA PRO A 110 2.84 -14.58 10.09
C PRO A 110 1.76 -13.48 10.09
N TYR A 111 1.64 -12.70 11.17
CA TYR A 111 0.70 -11.58 11.23
C TYR A 111 1.11 -10.46 10.27
N ASP A 112 2.40 -10.24 10.04
CA ASP A 112 2.90 -9.23 9.10
C ASP A 112 2.52 -9.58 7.65
N VAL A 113 2.59 -10.85 7.29
CA VAL A 113 2.11 -11.37 6.00
C VAL A 113 0.60 -11.17 5.87
N LEU A 114 -0.17 -11.50 6.92
CA LEU A 114 -1.62 -11.32 6.92
C LEU A 114 -2.02 -9.84 6.73
N PHE A 115 -1.41 -8.94 7.49
CA PHE A 115 -1.66 -7.50 7.39
C PHE A 115 -1.27 -6.95 6.02
N SER A 116 -0.19 -7.45 5.42
CA SER A 116 0.19 -7.11 4.05
C SER A 116 -0.90 -7.54 3.05
N ILE A 117 -1.40 -8.77 3.13
CA ILE A 117 -2.48 -9.27 2.25
C ILE A 117 -3.74 -8.41 2.40
N ILE A 118 -4.16 -8.12 3.63
CA ILE A 118 -5.31 -7.26 3.90
C ILE A 118 -5.07 -5.86 3.32
N GLY A 119 -3.87 -5.32 3.47
CA GLY A 119 -3.47 -4.02 2.91
C GLY A 119 -3.58 -3.98 1.39
N LEU A 120 -3.14 -5.03 0.69
CA LEU A 120 -3.27 -5.14 -0.78
C LEU A 120 -4.74 -5.15 -1.23
N LEU A 121 -5.59 -5.91 -0.54
CA LEU A 121 -7.03 -5.97 -0.85
C LEU A 121 -7.71 -4.62 -0.64
N VAL A 122 -7.42 -3.96 0.48
CA VAL A 122 -7.92 -2.61 0.78
C VAL A 122 -7.42 -1.61 -0.25
N ALA A 123 -6.14 -1.65 -0.62
CA ALA A 123 -5.56 -0.75 -1.61
C ALA A 123 -6.21 -0.90 -2.98
N TYR A 124 -6.41 -2.13 -3.44
CA TYR A 124 -7.12 -2.41 -4.69
C TYR A 124 -8.56 -1.87 -4.65
N GLY A 125 -9.26 -2.08 -3.53
CA GLY A 125 -10.58 -1.52 -3.28
C GLY A 125 -10.62 0.01 -3.35
N ILE A 126 -9.66 0.69 -2.71
CA ILE A 126 -9.50 2.16 -2.75
C ILE A 126 -9.35 2.65 -4.19
N VAL A 127 -8.43 2.03 -4.94
CA VAL A 127 -8.16 2.41 -6.34
C VAL A 127 -9.42 2.24 -7.20
N LYS A 128 -10.13 1.12 -7.06
CA LYS A 128 -11.39 0.89 -7.80
C LYS A 128 -12.49 1.87 -7.40
N ALA A 129 -12.65 2.16 -6.11
CA ALA A 129 -13.67 3.07 -5.61
C ALA A 129 -13.45 4.52 -6.11
N ILE A 130 -12.21 5.02 -6.01
CA ILE A 130 -11.87 6.37 -6.47
C ILE A 130 -11.98 6.47 -8.00
N HIS A 131 -11.58 5.42 -8.73
CA HIS A 131 -11.75 5.38 -10.18
C HIS A 131 -13.23 5.48 -10.58
N HIS A 132 -14.09 4.69 -9.92
CA HIS A 132 -15.54 4.72 -10.15
C HIS A 132 -16.09 6.13 -9.92
N GLN A 133 -15.81 6.75 -8.78
CA GLN A 133 -16.22 8.15 -8.51
C GLN A 133 -15.73 9.13 -9.57
N ASN A 134 -14.52 8.94 -10.11
CA ASN A 134 -13.96 9.82 -11.12
C ASN A 134 -14.69 9.71 -12.48
N ILE A 135 -15.34 8.58 -12.79
CA ILE A 135 -16.13 8.41 -14.02
C ILE A 135 -17.43 9.22 -13.96
N TYR A 136 -18.07 9.34 -12.79
CA TYR A 136 -19.35 10.05 -12.63
C TYR A 136 -19.20 11.55 -12.34
N GLU A 137 -17.97 12.02 -12.07
CA GLU A 137 -17.66 13.44 -11.86
C GLU A 137 -17.18 14.15 -13.15
N THR A 138 -17.19 13.46 -14.30
CA THR A 138 -16.87 13.99 -15.64
C THR A 138 -18.12 14.07 -16.50
#